data_AF-A0A1Q4APP0-F1
#
_entry.id   AF-A0A1Q4APP0-F1
#
_cell.length_a   1.000
_cell.length_b   1.000
_cell.length_c   1.000
_cell.angle_alpha   90.00
_cell.angle_beta   90.00
_cell.angle_gamma   90.00
#
_symmetry.space_group_name_H-M   'P 1'
#
loop_
_entity.id
_entity.type
_entity.pdbx_description
1 polymer ?
#
loop_
_entity_poly.entity_id
_entity_poly.type
_entity_poly.pdbx_seq_one_letter_code
_entity_poly.pdbx_strand_id
1 'polypeptide(L)'
;MPGADSAGVPWEGRHFEHNASSDDDGSAPERLIEALRRFRAHDLGEVDVVDALRDSRLLIPLVAVLGADGVDEHGHDKSQELSIVTVAGPDGRTVLPAFTSVAAMSRWDAKARPVPATAARVALAAASENTDLVMLDAANETEFVIRRPALWALAQSQPWTPSYLDPEVLRRFLAGAEPEPAVAAVHLAPGDPASRLAGPELVVQLTLQPGLDREGLDGVLARLQGRWASDDLIAERVDSMRVVLASA
;
A
#
# COMPACT_ATOMS: atom_id res chain seq x y z
N MET A 1 -16.96 26.66 -42.92
CA MET A 1 -16.86 27.17 -41.54
C MET A 1 -15.77 26.35 -40.85
N PRO A 2 -14.67 26.94 -40.39
CA PRO A 2 -13.76 26.22 -39.50
C PRO A 2 -14.54 25.79 -38.26
N GLY A 3 -14.29 24.58 -37.76
CA GLY A 3 -14.98 24.09 -36.57
C GLY A 3 -14.74 25.04 -35.38
N ALA A 4 -15.65 25.01 -34.40
CA ALA A 4 -15.46 25.60 -33.07
C ALA A 4 -15.84 24.56 -32.01
N ASP A 5 -15.36 24.70 -30.78
CA ASP A 5 -15.80 23.82 -29.68
C ASP A 5 -17.19 24.19 -29.16
N SER A 6 -17.68 23.47 -28.15
CA SER A 6 -18.99 23.68 -27.54
C SER A 6 -19.17 25.07 -26.90
N ALA A 7 -18.08 25.80 -26.70
CA ALA A 7 -18.06 27.18 -26.20
C ALA A 7 -17.84 28.22 -27.31
N GLY A 8 -17.83 27.80 -28.59
CA GLY A 8 -17.66 28.69 -29.74
C GLY A 8 -16.23 29.15 -29.98
N VAL A 9 -15.23 28.52 -29.33
CA VAL A 9 -13.83 28.88 -29.51
C VAL A 9 -13.27 28.16 -30.74
N PRO A 10 -12.62 28.87 -31.69
CA PRO A 10 -11.99 28.25 -32.85
C PRO A 10 -10.95 27.17 -32.46
N TRP A 11 -10.85 26.11 -33.25
CA TRP A 11 -9.81 25.07 -33.05
C TRP A 11 -8.43 25.48 -33.58
N GLU A 12 -8.38 26.53 -34.42
CA GLU A 12 -7.19 27.01 -35.09
C GLU A 12 -6.13 27.49 -34.07
N GLY A 13 -4.90 26.98 -34.19
CA GLY A 13 -3.76 27.37 -33.34
C GLY A 13 -3.61 26.62 -32.02
N ARG A 14 -4.47 25.65 -31.70
CA ARG A 14 -4.27 24.79 -30.51
C ARG A 14 -3.21 23.73 -30.81
N HIS A 15 -2.16 23.71 -29.98
CA HIS A 15 -1.19 22.61 -29.93
C HIS A 15 -1.59 21.69 -28.79
N PHE A 16 -1.91 20.43 -29.10
CA PHE A 16 -2.08 19.40 -28.08
C PHE A 16 -0.73 18.72 -27.88
N GLU A 17 -0.17 18.79 -26.67
CA GLU A 17 1.02 18.02 -26.34
C GLU A 17 0.68 16.52 -26.37
N HIS A 18 1.56 15.73 -26.94
CA HIS A 18 1.39 14.28 -27.00
C HIS A 18 1.56 13.72 -25.59
N ASN A 19 0.46 13.30 -24.97
CA ASN A 19 0.54 12.59 -23.69
C ASN A 19 1.23 11.24 -23.90
N ALA A 20 2.18 10.91 -23.03
CA ALA A 20 2.85 9.60 -23.00
C ALA A 20 1.88 8.41 -22.84
N SER A 21 0.62 8.66 -22.46
CA SER A 21 -0.45 7.66 -22.36
C SER A 21 -1.09 7.27 -23.70
N SER A 22 -0.69 7.87 -24.83
CA SER A 22 -1.31 7.60 -26.13
C SER A 22 -0.92 6.24 -26.74
N ASP A 23 0.21 5.68 -26.33
CA ASP A 23 0.69 4.34 -26.70
C ASP A 23 0.42 3.27 -25.63
N ASP A 24 -0.25 3.63 -24.53
CA ASP A 24 -0.60 2.69 -23.46
C ASP A 24 -1.81 1.83 -23.90
N ASP A 25 -1.54 0.56 -24.21
CA ASP A 25 -2.54 -0.42 -24.62
C ASP A 25 -3.38 -0.96 -23.43
N GLY A 26 -3.10 -0.49 -22.22
CA GLY A 26 -3.79 -0.89 -20.99
C GLY A 26 -3.42 -2.28 -20.48
N SER A 27 -2.45 -2.96 -21.12
CA SER A 27 -1.89 -4.22 -20.64
C SER A 27 -0.98 -4.02 -19.43
N ALA A 28 -0.78 -5.08 -18.65
CA ALA A 28 0.05 -5.01 -17.47
C ALA A 28 1.54 -4.91 -17.82
N PRO A 29 2.34 -4.10 -17.12
CA PRO A 29 3.78 -4.04 -17.35
C PRO A 29 4.45 -5.40 -17.13
N GLU A 30 5.12 -5.93 -18.15
CA GLU A 30 5.72 -7.27 -18.14
C GLU A 30 6.67 -7.50 -16.95
N ARG A 31 7.53 -6.52 -16.65
CA ARG A 31 8.48 -6.60 -15.52
C ARG A 31 7.77 -6.75 -14.17
N LEU A 32 6.63 -6.07 -13.98
CA LEU A 32 5.85 -6.13 -12.75
C LEU A 32 5.10 -7.46 -12.63
N ILE A 33 4.51 -7.95 -13.72
CA ILE A 33 3.84 -9.25 -13.74
C ILE A 33 4.82 -10.38 -13.45
N GLU A 34 6.01 -10.35 -14.04
CA GLU A 34 7.05 -11.34 -13.77
C GLU A 34 7.52 -11.29 -12.31
N ALA A 35 7.72 -10.09 -11.74
CA ALA A 35 8.07 -9.94 -10.33
C ALA A 35 6.98 -10.52 -9.41
N LEU A 36 5.70 -10.20 -9.67
CA LEU A 36 4.57 -10.74 -8.92
C LEU A 36 4.47 -12.27 -9.04
N ARG A 37 4.64 -12.81 -10.24
CA ARG A 37 4.62 -14.26 -10.48
C ARG A 37 5.73 -14.97 -9.71
N ARG A 38 6.95 -14.44 -9.75
CA ARG A 38 8.11 -15.01 -9.02
C ARG A 38 7.98 -14.85 -7.52
N PHE A 39 7.42 -13.73 -7.04
CA PHE A 39 7.09 -13.55 -5.63
C PHE A 39 6.07 -14.60 -5.15
N ARG A 40 5.01 -14.85 -5.93
CA ARG A 40 4.01 -15.90 -5.64
C ARG A 40 4.60 -17.30 -5.65
N ALA A 41 5.65 -17.54 -6.45
CA ALA A 41 6.40 -18.78 -6.49
C ALA A 41 7.48 -18.88 -5.39
N HIS A 42 7.66 -17.84 -4.57
CA HIS A 42 8.73 -17.71 -3.55
C HIS A 42 10.16 -17.70 -4.13
N ASP A 43 10.31 -17.33 -5.40
CA ASP A 43 11.61 -17.16 -6.07
C ASP A 43 12.26 -15.79 -5.82
N LEU A 44 11.46 -14.81 -5.39
CA LEU A 44 11.83 -13.42 -5.10
C LEU A 44 11.08 -12.92 -3.86
N GLY A 45 11.57 -11.84 -3.27
CA GLY A 45 10.94 -11.19 -2.12
C GLY A 45 9.99 -10.06 -2.53
N GLU A 46 9.29 -9.51 -1.53
CA GLU A 46 8.40 -8.35 -1.70
C GLU A 46 9.16 -7.07 -2.13
N VAL A 47 10.46 -6.98 -1.82
CA VAL A 47 11.33 -5.88 -2.29
C VAL A 47 11.39 -5.84 -3.81
N ASP A 48 11.54 -7.00 -4.46
CA ASP A 48 11.64 -7.09 -5.91
C ASP A 48 10.34 -6.63 -6.59
N VAL A 49 9.19 -6.86 -5.97
CA VAL A 49 7.89 -6.36 -6.43
C VAL A 49 7.81 -4.84 -6.28
N VAL A 50 8.19 -4.31 -5.12
CA VAL A 50 8.20 -2.85 -4.87
C VAL A 50 9.16 -2.11 -5.79
N ASP A 51 10.32 -2.69 -6.10
CA ASP A 51 11.25 -2.10 -7.05
C ASP A 51 10.73 -2.16 -8.49
N ALA A 52 10.06 -3.25 -8.90
CA ALA A 52 9.39 -3.31 -10.19
C ALA A 52 8.24 -2.30 -10.33
N LEU A 53 7.55 -1.98 -9.23
CA LEU A 53 6.48 -0.97 -9.21
C LEU A 53 6.99 0.44 -9.49
N ARG A 54 8.21 0.77 -9.08
CA ARG A 54 8.78 2.14 -9.17
C ARG A 54 8.74 2.72 -10.58
N ASP A 55 9.04 1.89 -11.58
CA ASP A 55 9.08 2.27 -12.99
C ASP A 55 7.80 1.89 -13.75
N SER A 56 6.81 1.35 -13.06
CA SER A 56 5.59 0.82 -13.67
C SER A 56 4.47 1.86 -13.72
N ARG A 57 3.71 1.84 -14.81
CA ARG A 57 2.40 2.46 -14.89
C ARG A 57 1.39 1.62 -14.10
N LEU A 58 0.62 2.28 -13.24
CA LEU A 58 -0.56 1.74 -12.56
C LEU A 58 -1.81 2.46 -13.03
N LEU A 59 -2.98 1.90 -12.74
CA LEU A 59 -4.29 2.50 -12.99
C LEU A 59 -4.99 2.74 -11.66
N ILE A 60 -5.38 3.98 -11.41
CA ILE A 60 -6.30 4.33 -10.32
C ILE A 60 -7.72 4.23 -10.89
N PRO A 61 -8.64 3.47 -10.26
CA PRO A 61 -10.02 3.42 -10.69
C PRO A 61 -10.75 4.70 -10.29
N LEU A 62 -11.35 5.39 -11.26
CA LEU A 62 -12.37 6.40 -10.96
C LEU A 62 -13.75 5.78 -11.12
N VAL A 63 -14.58 5.92 -10.10
CA VAL A 63 -15.98 5.46 -10.13
C VAL A 63 -16.88 6.68 -10.00
N ALA A 64 -18.00 6.67 -10.74
CA ALA A 64 -19.01 7.71 -10.60
C ALA A 64 -19.65 7.61 -9.21
N VAL A 65 -19.48 8.64 -8.40
CA VAL A 65 -20.22 8.78 -7.15
C VAL A 65 -21.51 9.51 -7.49
N LEU A 66 -22.65 8.91 -7.12
CA LEU A 66 -23.93 9.61 -7.19
C LEU A 66 -23.87 10.75 -6.16
N GLY A 67 -23.72 11.99 -6.63
CA GLY A 67 -23.84 13.16 -5.76
C GLY A 67 -25.20 13.15 -5.07
N ALA A 68 -25.24 13.51 -3.78
CA ALA A 68 -26.48 13.53 -3.01
C ALA A 68 -27.60 14.23 -3.81
N ASP A 69 -28.70 13.51 -4.02
CA ASP A 69 -29.85 13.94 -4.82
C ASP A 69 -30.22 15.38 -4.46
N GLY A 70 -30.11 16.28 -5.43
CA GLY A 70 -30.60 17.64 -5.29
C GLY A 70 -30.53 18.32 -6.62
N VAL A 71 -31.69 18.52 -7.23
CA VAL A 71 -31.85 19.36 -8.42
C VAL A 71 -31.42 20.77 -8.02
N ASP A 72 -30.56 21.42 -8.80
CA ASP A 72 -30.35 22.86 -8.62
C ASP A 72 -31.60 23.64 -9.04
N GLU A 73 -31.72 24.92 -8.66
CA GLU A 73 -32.90 25.74 -8.97
C GLU A 73 -33.16 25.94 -10.48
N HIS A 74 -32.32 25.38 -11.36
CA HIS A 74 -32.37 25.55 -12.81
C HIS A 74 -32.61 24.23 -13.58
N GLY A 75 -32.85 23.12 -12.89
CA GLY A 75 -33.23 21.85 -13.54
C GLY A 75 -32.08 21.19 -14.31
N HIS A 76 -30.83 21.47 -13.96
CA HIS A 76 -29.68 20.76 -14.50
C HIS A 76 -29.41 19.49 -13.69
N ASP A 77 -29.22 18.38 -14.40
CA ASP A 77 -28.81 17.11 -13.81
C ASP A 77 -27.43 17.30 -13.16
N LYS A 78 -27.29 16.95 -11.87
CA LYS A 78 -26.03 17.10 -11.15
C LYS A 78 -24.98 16.25 -11.84
N SER A 79 -23.93 16.88 -12.35
CA SER A 79 -22.82 16.19 -13.01
C SER A 79 -22.29 15.11 -12.09
N GLN A 80 -22.19 13.88 -12.58
CA GLN A 80 -21.50 12.81 -11.86
C GLN A 80 -20.03 13.22 -11.69
N GLU A 81 -19.63 13.48 -10.45
CA GLU A 81 -18.23 13.71 -10.11
C GLU A 81 -17.53 12.34 -10.03
N LEU A 82 -16.46 12.19 -10.82
CA LEU A 82 -15.61 11.02 -10.76
C LEU A 82 -14.66 11.18 -9.57
N SER A 83 -14.71 10.25 -8.62
CA SER A 83 -13.84 10.25 -7.46
C SER A 83 -12.93 9.03 -7.47
N ILE A 84 -11.75 9.19 -6.87
CA ILE A 84 -10.96 8.08 -6.38
C ILE A 84 -11.80 7.41 -5.28
N VAL A 85 -11.83 6.08 -5.28
CA VAL A 85 -12.56 5.30 -4.29
C VAL A 85 -11.58 4.54 -3.43
N THR A 86 -11.85 4.49 -2.13
CA THR A 86 -11.16 3.58 -1.21
C THR A 86 -12.12 2.47 -0.80
N VAL A 87 -11.56 1.32 -0.43
CA VAL A 87 -12.32 0.14 0.00
C VAL A 87 -11.80 -0.38 1.34
N ALA A 88 -12.61 -1.16 2.05
CA ALA A 88 -12.14 -1.87 3.23
C ALA A 88 -11.23 -3.04 2.80
N GLY A 89 -10.01 -3.09 3.33
CA GLY A 89 -9.11 -4.21 3.19
C GLY A 89 -9.48 -5.40 4.09
N PRO A 90 -8.82 -6.56 3.92
CA PRO A 90 -9.09 -7.77 4.72
C PRO A 90 -8.96 -7.59 6.24
N ASP A 91 -8.12 -6.67 6.71
CA ASP A 91 -7.94 -6.34 8.12
C ASP A 91 -8.88 -5.21 8.61
N GLY A 92 -9.78 -4.73 7.75
CA GLY A 92 -10.72 -3.64 8.01
C GLY A 92 -10.16 -2.24 7.80
N ARG A 93 -8.84 -2.08 7.55
CA ARG A 93 -8.27 -0.76 7.23
C ARG A 93 -8.69 -0.31 5.83
N THR A 94 -8.82 1.00 5.66
CA THR A 94 -9.07 1.61 4.34
C THR A 94 -7.86 1.41 3.44
N VAL A 95 -8.06 0.94 2.21
CA VAL A 95 -7.02 0.77 1.19
C VAL A 95 -7.40 1.48 -0.11
N LEU A 96 -6.41 2.02 -0.80
CA LEU A 96 -6.55 2.53 -2.16
C LEU A 96 -6.38 1.36 -3.16
N PRO A 97 -7.41 0.99 -3.95
CA PRO A 97 -7.26 0.06 -5.05
C PRO A 97 -6.41 0.68 -6.18
N ALA A 98 -5.47 -0.08 -6.71
CA ALA A 98 -4.71 0.24 -7.92
C ALA A 98 -4.59 -1.00 -8.79
N PHE A 99 -4.44 -0.83 -10.10
CA PHE A 99 -4.42 -1.97 -11.04
C PHE A 99 -3.25 -1.92 -12.00
N THR A 100 -2.72 -3.09 -12.33
CA THR A 100 -1.66 -3.25 -13.34
C THR A 100 -2.21 -3.10 -14.75
N SER A 101 -3.45 -3.55 -14.98
CA SER A 101 -4.10 -3.56 -16.30
C SER A 101 -5.57 -3.17 -16.26
N VAL A 102 -6.09 -2.75 -17.41
CA VAL A 102 -7.53 -2.50 -17.59
C VAL A 102 -8.33 -3.78 -17.36
N ALA A 103 -7.82 -4.93 -17.78
CA ALA A 103 -8.48 -6.22 -17.60
C ALA A 103 -8.67 -6.58 -16.11
N ALA A 104 -7.64 -6.36 -15.28
CA ALA A 104 -7.74 -6.59 -13.82
C ALA A 104 -8.74 -5.61 -13.18
N MET A 105 -8.70 -4.34 -13.57
CA MET A 105 -9.62 -3.31 -13.08
C MET A 105 -11.07 -3.59 -13.46
N SER A 106 -11.35 -3.97 -14.72
CA SER A 106 -12.70 -4.27 -15.18
C SER A 106 -13.31 -5.52 -14.55
N ARG A 107 -12.48 -6.46 -14.08
CA ARG A 107 -12.95 -7.60 -13.26
C ARG A 107 -13.37 -7.17 -11.86
N TRP A 108 -12.69 -6.17 -11.30
CA TRP A 108 -13.03 -5.60 -10.01
C TRP A 108 -14.29 -4.73 -10.08
N ASP A 109 -14.36 -3.80 -11.04
CA ASP A 109 -15.55 -3.01 -11.34
C ASP A 109 -15.60 -2.64 -12.83
N ALA A 110 -16.59 -3.16 -13.55
CA ALA A 110 -16.78 -2.89 -14.97
C ALA A 110 -17.13 -1.42 -15.30
N LYS A 111 -17.54 -0.62 -14.31
CA LYS A 111 -17.83 0.81 -14.47
C LYS A 111 -16.64 1.71 -14.16
N ALA A 112 -15.56 1.17 -13.59
CA ALA A 112 -14.37 1.94 -13.25
C ALA A 112 -13.70 2.48 -14.53
N ARG A 113 -13.32 3.76 -14.49
CA ARG A 113 -12.58 4.42 -15.55
C ARG A 113 -11.09 4.46 -15.18
N PRO A 114 -10.19 4.00 -16.06
CA PRO A 114 -8.78 3.89 -15.72
C PRO A 114 -8.12 5.28 -15.80
N VAL A 115 -7.39 5.65 -14.76
CA VAL A 115 -6.48 6.80 -14.79
C VAL A 115 -5.04 6.32 -14.64
N PRO A 116 -4.21 6.46 -15.69
CA PRO A 116 -2.81 6.04 -15.60
C PRO A 116 -2.02 6.96 -14.65
N ALA A 117 -1.28 6.34 -13.74
CA ALA A 117 -0.45 7.01 -12.75
C ALA A 117 0.86 6.25 -12.55
N THR A 118 1.93 6.96 -12.19
CA THR A 118 3.17 6.33 -11.70
C THR A 118 2.94 5.82 -10.26
N ALA A 119 3.74 4.85 -9.81
CA ALA A 119 3.67 4.36 -8.42
C ALA A 119 3.81 5.51 -7.39
N ALA A 120 4.67 6.49 -7.64
CA ALA A 120 4.80 7.67 -6.79
C ALA A 120 3.50 8.50 -6.73
N ARG A 121 2.80 8.68 -7.85
CA ARG A 121 1.49 9.37 -7.87
C ARG A 121 0.40 8.57 -7.17
N VAL A 122 0.40 7.24 -7.30
CA VAL A 122 -0.51 6.36 -6.56
C VAL A 122 -0.28 6.49 -5.06
N ALA A 123 0.97 6.55 -4.61
CA ALA A 123 1.30 6.76 -3.20
C ALA A 123 0.83 8.12 -2.66
N LEU A 124 0.99 9.19 -3.44
CA LEU A 124 0.48 10.52 -3.09
C LEU A 124 -1.06 10.57 -3.08
N ALA A 125 -1.71 9.84 -3.99
CA ALA A 125 -3.16 9.71 -4.00
C ALA A 125 -3.66 8.98 -2.75
N ALA A 126 -3.01 7.88 -2.35
CA ALA A 126 -3.34 7.16 -1.13
C ALA A 126 -3.28 8.08 0.10
N ALA A 127 -2.19 8.85 0.23
CA ALA A 127 -2.05 9.82 1.31
C ALA A 127 -3.15 10.90 1.29
N SER A 128 -3.55 11.36 0.09
CA SER A 128 -4.62 12.36 -0.08
C SER A 128 -6.00 11.80 0.30
N GLU A 129 -6.20 10.49 0.10
CA GLU A 129 -7.38 9.74 0.52
C GLU A 129 -7.31 9.23 1.97
N ASN A 130 -6.34 9.71 2.77
CA ASN A 130 -6.11 9.33 4.17
C ASN A 130 -5.93 7.81 4.37
N THR A 131 -5.25 7.15 3.43
CA THR A 131 -4.84 5.75 3.56
C THR A 131 -3.35 5.59 3.30
N ASP A 132 -2.72 4.70 4.08
CA ASP A 132 -1.34 4.31 3.90
C ASP A 132 -1.19 2.93 3.24
N LEU A 133 -2.27 2.42 2.66
CA LEU A 133 -2.32 1.08 2.06
C LEU A 133 -2.77 1.19 0.61
N VAL A 134 -2.05 0.52 -0.28
CA VAL A 134 -2.48 0.30 -1.66
C VAL A 134 -2.66 -1.19 -1.88
N MET A 135 -3.82 -1.56 -2.42
CA MET A 135 -4.09 -2.93 -2.85
C MET A 135 -4.03 -3.00 -4.37
N LEU A 136 -2.97 -3.61 -4.88
CA LEU A 136 -2.79 -3.88 -6.29
C LEU A 136 -3.73 -5.02 -6.72
N ASP A 137 -4.36 -4.91 -7.88
CA ASP A 137 -5.10 -5.97 -8.58
C ASP A 137 -6.10 -6.76 -7.71
N ALA A 138 -6.81 -6.07 -6.82
CA ALA A 138 -7.76 -6.66 -5.87
C ALA A 138 -8.63 -7.78 -6.50
N ALA A 139 -8.73 -8.91 -5.80
CA ALA A 139 -9.43 -10.13 -6.22
C ALA A 139 -8.87 -10.83 -7.49
N ASN A 140 -7.60 -10.59 -7.83
CA ASN A 140 -6.89 -11.31 -8.90
C ASN A 140 -5.67 -12.09 -8.36
N GLU A 141 -5.10 -12.96 -9.21
CA GLU A 141 -3.89 -13.75 -8.87
C GLU A 141 -2.69 -12.85 -8.55
N THR A 142 -2.61 -11.70 -9.22
CA THR A 142 -1.59 -10.66 -9.06
C THR A 142 -1.82 -9.73 -7.88
N GLU A 143 -2.88 -9.92 -7.08
CA GLU A 143 -3.15 -9.01 -5.97
C GLU A 143 -1.99 -8.96 -5.00
N PHE A 144 -1.61 -7.75 -4.57
CA PHE A 144 -0.47 -7.49 -3.70
C PHE A 144 -0.72 -6.22 -2.90
N VAL A 145 -0.47 -6.25 -1.59
CA VAL A 145 -0.70 -5.11 -0.71
C VAL A 145 0.62 -4.41 -0.41
N ILE A 146 0.66 -3.11 -0.72
CA ILE A 146 1.76 -2.20 -0.42
C ILE A 146 1.41 -1.48 0.88
N ARG A 147 2.22 -1.72 1.92
CA ARG A 147 2.05 -1.11 3.24
C ARG A 147 2.76 0.23 3.35
N ARG A 148 2.44 0.98 4.42
CA ARG A 148 2.92 2.35 4.68
C ARG A 148 4.42 2.56 4.41
N PRO A 149 5.37 1.78 4.97
CA PRO A 149 6.79 2.07 4.76
C PRO A 149 7.22 1.94 3.29
N ALA A 150 6.72 0.90 2.59
CA ALA A 150 6.97 0.71 1.16
C ALA A 150 6.32 1.80 0.31
N LEU A 151 5.08 2.18 0.67
CA LEU A 151 4.32 3.21 -0.03
C LEU A 151 5.00 4.58 0.07
N TRP A 152 5.49 4.94 1.25
CA TRP A 152 6.23 6.18 1.47
C TRP A 152 7.57 6.20 0.74
N ALA A 153 8.26 5.06 0.68
CA ALA A 153 9.48 4.92 -0.12
C ALA A 153 9.21 5.08 -1.62
N LEU A 154 8.09 4.56 -2.13
CA LEU A 154 7.64 4.80 -3.52
C LEU A 154 7.34 6.28 -3.77
N ALA A 155 6.61 6.94 -2.87
CA ALA A 155 6.30 8.38 -2.98
C ALA A 155 7.58 9.23 -3.06
N GLN A 156 8.61 8.87 -2.29
CA GLN A 156 9.88 9.57 -2.22
C GLN A 156 10.90 9.08 -3.25
N SER A 157 10.55 8.10 -4.08
CA SER A 157 11.46 7.45 -5.03
C SER A 157 12.74 6.90 -4.36
N GLN A 158 12.62 6.40 -3.13
CA GLN A 158 13.70 5.80 -2.35
C GLN A 158 13.60 4.26 -2.33
N PRO A 159 14.73 3.54 -2.19
CA PRO A 159 14.70 2.10 -1.95
C PRO A 159 13.98 1.79 -0.63
N TRP A 160 13.33 0.65 -0.57
CA TRP A 160 12.64 0.18 0.62
C TRP A 160 13.29 -1.10 1.14
N THR A 161 13.41 -1.23 2.45
CA THR A 161 13.82 -2.46 3.13
C THR A 161 12.70 -2.88 4.08
N PRO A 162 12.23 -4.14 4.02
CA PRO A 162 11.23 -4.65 4.94
C PRO A 162 11.73 -4.59 6.38
N SER A 163 10.83 -4.32 7.33
CA SER A 163 11.19 -4.11 8.73
C SER A 163 11.95 -5.29 9.36
N TYR A 164 11.64 -6.53 8.99
CA TYR A 164 12.32 -7.73 9.48
C TYR A 164 13.70 -7.97 8.86
N LEU A 165 14.06 -7.26 7.79
CA LEU A 165 15.40 -7.29 7.18
C LEU A 165 16.22 -6.04 7.48
N ASP A 166 15.62 -5.01 8.09
CA ASP A 166 16.30 -3.76 8.42
C ASP A 166 17.12 -3.90 9.72
N PRO A 167 18.47 -3.85 9.66
CA PRO A 167 19.32 -4.01 10.84
C PRO A 167 19.13 -2.88 11.87
N GLU A 168 18.75 -1.68 11.42
CA GLU A 168 18.49 -0.56 12.31
C GLU A 168 17.18 -0.77 13.08
N VAL A 169 16.14 -1.33 12.44
CA VAL A 169 14.90 -1.72 13.12
C VAL A 169 15.18 -2.79 14.18
N LEU A 170 15.93 -3.83 13.84
CA LEU A 170 16.34 -4.86 14.83
C LEU A 170 17.09 -4.23 16.02
N ARG A 171 18.01 -3.30 15.75
CA ARG A 171 18.76 -2.60 16.81
C ARG A 171 17.85 -1.84 17.76
N ARG A 172 16.77 -1.21 17.26
CA ARG A 172 15.77 -0.53 18.12
C ARG A 172 14.97 -1.50 18.96
N PHE A 173 14.55 -2.62 18.40
CA PHE A 173 13.89 -3.67 19.17
C PHE A 173 14.78 -4.21 20.29
N LEU A 174 16.06 -4.48 20.00
CA LEU A 174 17.04 -4.94 20.99
C LEU A 174 17.32 -3.89 22.07
N ALA A 175 17.48 -2.61 21.71
CA ALA A 175 17.68 -1.53 22.67
C ALA A 175 16.47 -1.35 23.59
N GLY A 176 15.25 -1.52 23.07
CA GLY A 176 14.03 -1.53 23.89
C GLY A 176 13.97 -2.72 24.85
N ALA A 177 14.56 -3.85 24.49
CA ALA A 177 14.59 -5.06 25.31
C ALA A 177 15.75 -5.13 26.32
N GLU A 178 16.85 -4.40 26.08
CA GLU A 178 18.04 -4.39 26.94
C GLU A 178 17.75 -4.14 28.44
N PRO A 179 16.82 -3.25 28.83
CA PRO A 179 16.51 -3.03 30.24
C PRO A 179 15.70 -4.15 30.91
N GLU A 180 15.28 -5.19 30.18
CA GLU A 180 14.49 -6.31 30.68
C GLU A 180 15.36 -7.58 30.78
N PRO A 181 15.91 -7.91 31.96
CA PRO A 181 16.79 -9.08 32.14
C PRO A 181 16.14 -10.41 31.82
N ALA A 182 14.80 -10.44 31.83
CA ALA A 182 14.01 -11.60 31.49
C ALA A 182 14.03 -11.94 29.98
N VAL A 183 14.43 -11.00 29.11
CA VAL A 183 14.48 -11.23 27.67
C VAL A 183 15.79 -11.92 27.30
N ALA A 184 15.70 -13.13 26.76
CA ALA A 184 16.84 -13.91 26.30
C ALA A 184 17.19 -13.61 24.83
N ALA A 185 16.18 -13.43 23.98
CA ALA A 185 16.37 -13.13 22.56
C ALA A 185 15.17 -12.38 21.97
N VAL A 186 15.45 -11.60 20.92
CA VAL A 186 14.46 -10.94 20.07
C VAL A 186 14.77 -11.32 18.62
N HIS A 187 13.78 -11.85 17.92
CA HIS A 187 13.85 -12.13 16.49
C HIS A 187 12.70 -11.47 15.74
N LEU A 188 12.99 -10.99 14.53
CA LEU A 188 12.03 -10.31 13.67
C LEU A 188 11.71 -11.20 12.48
N ALA A 189 10.43 -11.46 12.26
CA ALA A 189 9.95 -12.33 11.17
C ALA A 189 8.79 -11.67 10.40
N PRO A 190 8.60 -11.99 9.11
CA PRO A 190 7.46 -11.51 8.34
C PRO A 190 6.15 -12.08 8.91
N GLY A 191 5.17 -11.21 9.15
CA GLY A 191 3.83 -11.59 9.61
C GLY A 191 2.80 -11.82 8.50
N ASP A 192 3.12 -11.38 7.28
CA ASP A 192 2.27 -11.48 6.09
C ASP A 192 3.14 -11.77 4.85
N PRO A 193 3.77 -12.97 4.76
CA PRO A 193 4.72 -13.29 3.69
C PRO A 193 4.11 -13.34 2.28
N ALA A 194 2.78 -13.36 2.17
CA ALA A 194 2.09 -13.30 0.89
C ALA A 194 1.74 -11.87 0.46
N SER A 195 1.93 -10.87 1.34
CA SER A 195 1.53 -9.47 1.16
C SER A 195 0.05 -9.36 0.77
N ARG A 196 -0.82 -10.02 1.55
CA ARG A 196 -2.28 -10.09 1.33
C ARG A 196 -3.10 -9.38 2.41
N LEU A 197 -2.43 -8.68 3.32
CA LEU A 197 -3.04 -8.05 4.49
C LEU A 197 -3.75 -9.07 5.41
N ALA A 198 -3.27 -10.32 5.43
CA ALA A 198 -3.84 -11.40 6.25
C ALA A 198 -3.32 -11.42 7.70
N GLY A 199 -2.30 -10.60 7.99
CA GLY A 199 -1.63 -10.52 9.28
C GLY A 199 -0.92 -9.17 9.48
N PRO A 200 -0.22 -8.98 10.61
CA PRO A 200 0.65 -7.83 10.79
C PRO A 200 1.81 -7.86 9.80
N GLU A 201 2.45 -6.72 9.54
CA GLU A 201 3.70 -6.69 8.78
C GLU A 201 4.80 -7.49 9.48
N LEU A 202 4.96 -7.23 10.78
CA LEU A 202 6.07 -7.74 11.58
C LEU A 202 5.59 -8.67 12.71
N VAL A 203 6.27 -9.80 12.88
CA VAL A 203 6.15 -10.64 14.07
C VAL A 203 7.43 -10.54 14.87
N VAL A 204 7.31 -10.03 16.10
CA VAL A 204 8.40 -9.94 17.07
C VAL A 204 8.36 -11.19 17.94
N GLN A 205 9.31 -12.09 17.71
CA GLN A 205 9.46 -13.33 18.47
C GLN A 205 10.35 -13.07 19.68
N LEU A 206 9.81 -13.28 20.87
CA LEU A 206 10.52 -13.11 22.13
C LEU A 206 10.80 -14.44 22.79
N THR A 207 12.07 -14.69 23.07
CA THR A 207 12.48 -15.77 23.97
C THR A 207 12.72 -15.17 25.34
N LEU A 208 12.07 -15.73 26.36
CA LEU A 208 12.20 -15.28 27.74
C LEU A 208 12.95 -16.32 28.57
N GLN A 209 13.64 -15.86 29.61
CA GLN A 209 14.22 -16.72 30.63
C GLN A 209 13.09 -17.46 31.37
N PRO A 210 13.31 -18.73 31.78
CA PRO A 210 12.32 -19.47 32.56
C PRO A 210 12.14 -18.84 33.96
N GLY A 211 10.98 -19.07 34.56
CA GLY A 211 10.72 -18.69 35.96
C GLY A 211 9.87 -17.44 36.17
N LEU A 212 9.35 -16.83 35.11
CA LEU A 212 8.30 -15.81 35.24
C LEU A 212 6.95 -16.46 35.55
N ASP A 213 6.24 -15.90 36.52
CA ASP A 213 4.82 -16.13 36.66
C ASP A 213 4.03 -15.26 35.66
N ARG A 214 2.70 -15.40 35.67
CA ARG A 214 1.83 -14.70 34.72
C ARG A 214 1.88 -13.18 34.88
N GLU A 215 1.90 -12.69 36.11
CA GLU A 215 1.96 -11.25 36.39
C GLU A 215 3.30 -10.65 35.94
N GLY A 216 4.42 -11.34 36.20
CA GLY A 216 5.74 -10.95 35.72
C GLY A 216 5.82 -10.94 34.19
N LEU A 217 5.27 -11.96 33.52
CA LEU A 217 5.20 -12.02 32.07
C LEU A 217 4.40 -10.84 31.48
N ASP A 218 3.19 -10.62 31.97
CA ASP A 218 2.33 -9.53 31.51
C ASP A 218 3.01 -8.17 31.72
N GLY A 219 3.70 -7.99 32.86
CA GLY A 219 4.48 -6.79 33.16
C GLY A 219 5.64 -6.56 32.20
N VAL A 220 6.42 -7.61 31.87
CA VAL A 220 7.52 -7.52 30.88
C VAL A 220 6.97 -7.14 29.50
N LEU A 221 5.93 -7.83 29.04
CA LEU A 221 5.32 -7.58 27.73
C LEU A 221 4.78 -6.15 27.63
N ALA A 222 4.09 -5.65 28.66
CA ALA A 222 3.56 -4.29 28.68
C ALA A 222 4.67 -3.23 28.58
N ARG A 223 5.79 -3.42 29.30
CA ARG A 223 6.94 -2.49 29.23
C ARG A 223 7.62 -2.52 27.86
N LEU A 224 7.83 -3.70 27.29
CA LEU A 224 8.42 -3.84 25.96
C LEU A 224 7.55 -3.16 24.89
N GLN A 225 6.25 -3.46 24.90
CA GLN A 225 5.28 -2.84 23.99
C GLN A 225 5.27 -1.32 24.13
N GLY A 226 5.29 -0.80 25.36
CA GLY A 226 5.37 0.64 25.62
C GLY A 226 6.63 1.28 25.04
N ARG A 227 7.80 0.67 25.24
CA ARG A 227 9.08 1.19 24.71
C ARG A 227 9.11 1.18 23.18
N TRP A 228 8.71 0.08 22.54
CA TRP A 228 8.72 -0.02 21.08
C TRP A 228 7.68 0.87 20.42
N ALA A 229 6.50 1.04 21.02
CA ALA A 229 5.48 1.95 20.51
C ALA A 229 5.90 3.43 20.61
N SER A 230 6.81 3.76 21.53
CA SER A 230 7.36 5.11 21.69
C SER A 230 8.64 5.38 20.89
N ASP A 231 9.18 4.38 20.16
CA ASP A 231 10.37 4.56 19.34
C ASP A 231 9.96 5.07 17.95
N ASP A 232 10.40 6.30 17.61
CA ASP A 232 10.04 6.97 16.36
C ASP A 232 10.45 6.17 15.11
N LEU A 233 11.57 5.45 15.14
CA LEU A 233 12.05 4.70 13.99
C LEU A 233 11.22 3.43 13.78
N ILE A 234 10.84 2.75 14.86
CA ILE A 234 9.90 1.62 14.78
C ILE A 234 8.55 2.12 14.26
N ALA A 235 8.04 3.23 14.80
CA ALA A 235 6.78 3.82 14.36
C ALA A 235 6.83 4.22 12.88
N GLU A 236 7.95 4.74 12.39
CA GLU A 236 8.12 5.12 10.98
C GLU A 236 8.24 3.89 10.06
N ARG A 237 9.02 2.87 10.44
CA ARG A 237 9.41 1.77 9.54
C ARG A 237 8.60 0.48 9.68
N VAL A 238 7.71 0.40 10.66
CA VAL A 238 6.84 -0.77 10.89
C VAL A 238 5.38 -0.36 10.80
N ASP A 239 4.65 -0.85 9.80
CA ASP A 239 3.21 -0.60 9.62
C ASP A 239 2.38 -1.16 10.77
N SER A 240 2.64 -2.42 11.12
CA SER A 240 1.91 -3.16 12.14
C SER A 240 2.77 -4.29 12.68
N MET A 241 2.63 -4.59 13.97
CA MET A 241 3.40 -5.66 14.59
C MET A 241 2.55 -6.51 15.54
N ARG A 242 2.99 -7.75 15.75
CA ARG A 242 2.51 -8.63 16.82
C ARG A 242 3.68 -9.23 17.56
N VAL A 243 3.57 -9.28 18.88
CA VAL A 243 4.54 -9.95 19.75
C VAL A 243 4.09 -11.38 20.00
N VAL A 244 4.99 -12.35 19.84
CA VAL A 244 4.73 -13.76 20.15
C VAL A 244 5.87 -14.32 21.00
N LEU A 245 5.55 -15.27 21.87
CA LEU A 245 6.57 -16.00 22.63
C LEU A 245 7.10 -17.15 21.79
N ALA A 246 8.41 -17.21 21.64
CA ALA A 246 9.11 -18.34 21.06
C ALA A 246 9.53 -19.32 22.15
N SER A 247 9.59 -20.60 21.81
CA SER A 247 10.28 -21.57 22.67
C SER A 247 11.78 -21.27 22.66
N ALA A 248 12.41 -21.41 23.83
CA ALA A 248 13.86 -21.34 23.98
C ALA A 248 14.54 -22.59 23.43
#